data_AF-A0AAW2YST6-F1
#
_entry.id   AF-A0AAW2YST6-F1
#
_cell.length_a   1.000
_cell.length_b   1.000
_cell.length_c   1.000
_cell.angle_alpha   90.00
_cell.angle_beta   90.00
_cell.angle_gamma   90.00
#
_symmetry.space_group_name_H-M   'P 1'
#
loop_
_entity.id
_entity.type
_entity.pdbx_description
1 polymer ?
#
loop_
_entity_poly.entity_id
_entity_poly.type
_entity_poly.pdbx_seq_one_letter_code
_entity_poly.pdbx_strand_id
1 'polypeptide(L)'
;MNEENRPTQIEDRLFIGGIQHRDTNILNSNSNYSFTIFKFIEIDDLETEDFEQYFDECADFINTTLTNPSNQILVHCQAGQSRSASALIAYYIKYRGLTLEDALSYVRERKPDVSPNKGFQRQLNV
;
A
#
# COMPACT_ATOMS: atom_id res chain seq x y z
N MET A 1 -8.72 -8.57 -18.24
CA MET A 1 -7.71 -8.34 -17.20
C MET A 1 -6.58 -9.31 -17.46
N ASN A 2 -5.38 -8.81 -17.75
CA ASN A 2 -4.19 -9.67 -17.86
C ASN A 2 -3.86 -10.19 -16.44
N GLU A 3 -3.35 -11.42 -16.32
CA GLU A 3 -3.05 -12.03 -15.01
C GLU A 3 -2.11 -11.17 -14.15
N GLU A 4 -1.26 -10.36 -14.78
CA GLU A 4 -0.31 -9.43 -14.14
C GLU A 4 -0.96 -8.33 -13.30
N ASN A 5 -2.24 -8.00 -13.53
CA ASN A 5 -2.96 -6.96 -12.79
C ASN A 5 -3.89 -7.52 -11.71
N ARG A 6 -3.83 -8.83 -11.41
CA ARG A 6 -4.60 -9.39 -10.31
C ARG A 6 -4.02 -8.91 -8.97
N PRO A 7 -4.81 -8.32 -8.07
CA PRO A 7 -4.34 -7.97 -6.74
C PRO A 7 -3.71 -9.18 -6.03
N THR A 8 -2.53 -8.97 -5.48
CA THR A 8 -1.79 -9.96 -4.69
C THR A 8 -2.20 -9.82 -3.23
N GLN A 9 -2.58 -10.93 -2.60
CA GLN A 9 -2.88 -10.94 -1.18
C GLN A 9 -1.57 -10.85 -0.38
N ILE A 10 -1.51 -9.91 0.56
CA ILE A 10 -0.38 -9.75 1.46
C ILE A 10 -0.70 -10.40 2.82
N GLU A 11 -1.88 -10.10 3.37
CA GLU A 11 -2.40 -10.69 4.61
C GLU A 11 -3.89 -11.01 4.45
N ASP A 12 -4.48 -11.64 5.47
CA ASP A 12 -5.94 -11.73 5.56
C ASP A 12 -6.56 -10.33 5.36
N ARG A 13 -7.42 -10.21 4.34
CA ARG A 13 -8.14 -8.97 3.99
C ARG A 13 -7.28 -7.78 3.55
N LEU A 14 -5.97 -7.96 3.27
CA LEU A 14 -5.09 -6.91 2.79
C LEU A 14 -4.39 -7.32 1.49
N PHE A 15 -4.57 -6.52 0.44
CA PHE A 15 -4.12 -6.79 -0.91
C PHE A 15 -3.33 -5.61 -1.46
N ILE A 16 -2.39 -5.89 -2.37
CA ILE A 16 -1.66 -4.90 -3.16
C ILE A 16 -1.90 -5.15 -4.66
N GLY A 17 -2.03 -4.10 -5.47
CA GLY A 17 -2.26 -4.29 -6.91
C GLY A 17 -1.79 -3.13 -7.79
N GLY A 18 -1.78 -3.38 -9.10
CA GLY A 18 -1.70 -2.37 -10.14
C GLY A 18 -3.08 -2.15 -10.76
N ILE A 19 -3.53 -0.91 -10.86
CA ILE A 19 -4.72 -0.52 -11.63
C ILE A 19 -4.25 0.47 -12.70
N GLN A 20 -4.83 0.43 -13.90
CA GLN A 20 -4.43 1.29 -15.05
C GLN A 20 -4.72 2.81 -14.85
N HIS A 21 -4.76 3.29 -13.61
CA HIS A 21 -4.87 4.70 -13.24
C HIS A 21 -3.57 5.18 -12.60
N ARG A 22 -3.27 6.47 -12.76
CA ARG A 22 -1.97 7.04 -12.34
C ARG A 22 -1.80 7.12 -10.83
N ASP A 23 -2.85 6.98 -10.03
CA ASP A 23 -2.86 7.42 -8.64
C ASP A 23 -2.70 6.27 -7.63
N THR A 24 -2.28 6.61 -6.40
CA THR A 24 -2.25 5.66 -5.28
C THR A 24 -3.58 5.70 -4.54
N ASN A 25 -4.32 4.59 -4.54
CA ASN A 25 -5.54 4.48 -3.73
C ASN A 25 -5.44 3.35 -2.72
N ILE A 26 -5.95 3.61 -1.53
CA ILE A 26 -6.25 2.59 -0.52
C ILE A 26 -7.76 2.43 -0.50
N LEU A 27 -8.22 1.28 -0.99
CA LEU A 27 -9.63 0.97 -1.25
C LEU A 27 -10.16 0.07 -0.15
N ASN A 28 -11.26 0.43 0.51
CA ASN A 28 -12.01 -0.49 1.36
C ASN A 28 -13.10 -1.23 0.56
N SER A 29 -12.91 -2.49 0.18
CA SER A 29 -13.90 -3.29 -0.54
C SER A 29 -14.84 -4.05 0.41
N ASN A 30 -15.62 -3.35 1.23
CA ASN A 30 -16.70 -4.00 1.98
C ASN A 30 -18.01 -3.98 1.16
N SER A 31 -18.47 -5.15 0.73
CA SER A 31 -19.69 -5.31 -0.09
C SER A 31 -21.01 -5.09 0.66
N ASN A 32 -20.97 -4.91 1.99
CA ASN A 32 -22.15 -4.75 2.84
C ASN A 32 -22.50 -3.29 3.15
N TYR A 33 -21.68 -2.33 2.73
CA TYR A 33 -21.97 -0.90 2.91
C TYR A 33 -22.14 -0.22 1.54
N SER A 34 -23.12 0.68 1.43
CA SER A 34 -23.38 1.47 0.21
C SER A 34 -22.26 2.47 -0.14
N PHE A 35 -21.20 2.57 0.68
CA PHE A 35 -20.07 3.46 0.47
C PHE A 35 -18.74 2.72 0.66
N THR A 36 -18.00 2.58 -0.44
CA THR A 36 -16.57 2.25 -0.43
C THR A 36 -15.82 3.47 0.11
N ILE A 37 -15.06 3.32 1.20
CA ILE A 37 -14.20 4.40 1.70
C ILE A 37 -12.88 4.33 0.92
N PHE A 38 -12.54 5.44 0.26
CA PHE A 38 -11.31 5.59 -0.51
C PHE A 38 -10.38 6.57 0.22
N LYS A 39 -9.10 6.21 0.32
CA LYS A 39 -8.04 7.18 0.53
C LYS A 39 -7.30 7.36 -0.78
N PHE A 40 -7.28 8.59 -1.30
CA PHE A 40 -6.56 8.97 -2.50
C PHE A 40 -5.32 9.76 -2.08
N ILE A 41 -4.14 9.33 -2.54
CA ILE A 41 -2.89 10.06 -2.36
C ILE A 41 -2.37 10.42 -3.75
N GLU A 42 -2.37 11.71 -4.05
CA GLU A 42 -1.84 12.26 -5.29
C GLU A 42 -0.34 12.44 -5.14
N ILE A 43 0.42 11.48 -5.69
CA ILE A 43 1.88 11.56 -5.69
C ILE A 43 2.46 10.84 -6.90
N ASP A 44 3.42 11.49 -7.55
CA ASP A 44 4.16 10.91 -8.66
C ASP A 44 5.20 9.90 -8.18
N ASP A 45 5.58 8.96 -9.03
CA ASP A 45 6.60 7.95 -8.70
C ASP A 45 8.02 8.47 -9.02
N LEU A 46 8.39 9.59 -8.41
CA LEU A 46 9.71 10.22 -8.59
C LEU A 46 10.47 10.22 -7.26
N GLU A 47 11.79 10.05 -7.32
CA GLU A 47 12.64 10.09 -6.11
C GLU A 47 12.66 11.45 -5.40
N THR A 48 12.18 12.50 -6.06
CA THR A 48 12.11 13.89 -5.55
C THR A 48 10.81 14.21 -4.83
N GLU A 49 9.78 13.38 -4.97
CA GLU A 49 8.50 13.60 -4.29
C GLU A 49 8.61 13.32 -2.79
N ASP A 50 7.89 14.08 -1.99
CA ASP A 50 7.81 13.91 -0.54
C ASP A 50 6.60 13.04 -0.20
N PHE A 51 6.83 11.73 -0.07
CA PHE A 51 5.81 10.77 0.35
C PHE A 51 5.76 10.60 1.87
N GLU A 52 6.81 11.01 2.57
CA GLU A 52 6.93 10.92 4.02
C GLU A 52 5.73 11.56 4.73
N GLN A 53 5.30 12.74 4.23
CA GLN A 53 4.14 13.47 4.75
C GLN A 53 2.83 12.67 4.75
N TYR A 54 2.72 11.59 3.96
CA TYR A 54 1.49 10.77 3.85
C TYR A 54 1.63 9.38 4.48
N PHE A 55 2.82 8.97 4.95
CA PHE A 55 3.03 7.61 5.46
C PHE A 55 2.19 7.31 6.69
N ASP A 56 2.14 8.24 7.65
CA ASP A 56 1.30 8.10 8.83
C ASP A 56 -0.18 8.02 8.46
N GLU A 57 -0.64 8.88 7.56
CA GLU A 57 -2.03 8.87 7.10
C GLU A 57 -2.40 7.56 6.41
N CYS A 58 -1.53 7.03 5.56
CA CYS A 58 -1.73 5.75 4.87
C CYS A 58 -1.77 4.59 5.86
N ALA A 59 -0.79 4.54 6.77
CA ALA A 59 -0.67 3.49 7.77
C ALA A 59 -1.90 3.46 8.69
N ASP A 60 -2.33 4.63 9.17
CA ASP A 60 -3.46 4.77 10.08
C ASP A 60 -4.76 4.38 9.40
N PHE A 61 -4.91 4.72 8.12
CA PHE A 61 -6.05 4.31 7.33
C PHE A 61 -6.12 2.79 7.16
N ILE A 62 -5.00 2.14 6.83
CA ILE A 62 -4.92 0.67 6.70
C ILE A 62 -5.28 0.02 8.04
N ASN A 63 -4.61 0.44 9.12
CA ASN A 63 -4.81 -0.15 10.44
C ASN A 63 -6.26 0.01 10.94
N THR A 64 -6.79 1.25 10.89
CA THR A 64 -8.15 1.54 11.35
C THR A 64 -9.19 0.77 10.54
N THR A 65 -9.01 0.68 9.22
CA THR A 65 -9.97 -0.03 8.36
C THR A 65 -9.97 -1.54 8.64
N LEU A 66 -8.81 -2.14 8.93
CA LEU A 66 -8.69 -3.56 9.26
C LEU A 66 -9.26 -3.94 10.64
N THR A 67 -9.50 -2.98 11.54
CA THR A 67 -10.15 -3.25 12.86
C THR A 67 -11.57 -3.81 12.72
N ASN A 68 -12.27 -3.47 11.62
CA ASN A 68 -13.55 -4.07 11.31
C ASN A 68 -13.33 -5.37 10.51
N PRO A 69 -13.75 -6.55 11.02
CA PRO A 69 -13.51 -7.83 10.36
C PRO A 69 -14.23 -7.98 9.01
N SER A 70 -15.26 -7.17 8.76
CA SER A 70 -16.00 -7.18 7.49
C SER A 70 -15.31 -6.39 6.38
N ASN A 71 -14.28 -5.60 6.70
CA ASN A 71 -13.56 -4.79 5.72
C ASN A 71 -12.43 -5.57 5.06
N GLN A 72 -12.19 -5.25 3.79
CA GLN A 72 -11.02 -5.67 3.01
C GLN A 72 -10.36 -4.46 2.39
N ILE A 73 -9.04 -4.48 2.26
CA ILE A 73 -8.25 -3.36 1.76
C ILE A 73 -7.47 -3.75 0.51
N LEU A 74 -7.58 -2.94 -0.54
CA LEU A 74 -6.66 -2.98 -1.68
C LEU A 74 -5.85 -1.68 -1.71
N VAL A 75 -4.54 -1.79 -1.50
CA VAL A 75 -3.57 -0.70 -1.72
C VAL A 75 -3.06 -0.83 -3.16
N HIS A 76 -3.32 0.16 -4.01
CA HIS A 76 -2.88 0.07 -5.41
C HIS A 76 -2.25 1.37 -5.91
N CYS A 77 -1.43 1.25 -6.93
CA CYS A 77 -0.95 2.36 -7.76
C CYS A 77 -0.98 1.92 -9.23
N GLN A 78 -0.22 2.57 -10.11
CA GLN A 78 -0.15 2.17 -11.53
C GLN A 78 0.39 0.72 -11.72
N ALA A 79 1.55 0.42 -11.12
CA ALA A 79 2.21 -0.88 -11.29
C ALA A 79 2.09 -1.81 -10.07
N GLY A 80 1.66 -1.28 -8.92
CA GLY A 80 1.63 -2.05 -7.68
C GLY A 80 3.01 -2.30 -7.05
N GLN A 81 4.05 -1.58 -7.48
CA GLN A 81 5.45 -1.87 -7.14
C GLN A 81 6.10 -0.83 -6.24
N SER A 82 5.85 0.47 -6.47
CA SER A 82 6.55 1.54 -5.79
C SER A 82 5.66 2.29 -4.79
N ARG A 83 4.74 3.14 -5.26
CA ARG A 83 3.92 3.98 -4.35
C ARG A 83 3.02 3.18 -3.40
N SER A 84 2.24 2.23 -3.94
CA SER A 84 1.39 1.36 -3.12
C SER A 84 2.20 0.49 -2.17
N ALA A 85 3.38 0.02 -2.59
CA ALA A 85 4.27 -0.73 -1.73
C ALA A 85 4.82 0.16 -0.60
N SER A 86 5.15 1.41 -0.88
CA SER A 86 5.67 2.36 0.13
C SER A 86 4.63 2.62 1.22
N ALA A 87 3.36 2.85 0.85
CA ALA A 87 2.25 2.99 1.80
C ALA A 87 2.05 1.72 2.65
N LEU A 88 2.16 0.55 2.04
CA LEU A 88 2.05 -0.73 2.73
C LEU A 88 3.24 -0.97 3.69
N ILE A 89 4.46 -0.63 3.27
CA ILE A 89 5.67 -0.74 4.10
C ILE A 89 5.59 0.21 5.29
N ALA A 90 5.12 1.45 5.10
CA ALA A 90 4.87 2.39 6.19
C ALA A 90 3.92 1.80 7.25
N TYR A 91 2.85 1.14 6.81
CA TYR A 91 1.94 0.41 7.72
C TYR A 91 2.68 -0.67 8.53
N TYR A 92 3.51 -1.48 7.87
CA TYR A 92 4.29 -2.52 8.55
C TYR A 92 5.30 -1.97 9.55
N ILE A 93 6.00 -0.89 9.20
CA ILE A 93 6.94 -0.24 10.11
C ILE A 93 6.18 0.30 11.33
N LYS A 94 5.13 1.11 11.12
CA LYS A 94 4.39 1.78 12.19
C LYS A 94 3.62 0.83 13.10
N TYR A 95 2.88 -0.13 12.55
CA TYR A 95 1.92 -0.95 13.29
C TYR A 95 2.36 -2.38 13.54
N ARG A 96 3.38 -2.87 12.82
CA ARG A 96 3.98 -4.19 13.06
C ARG A 96 5.40 -4.12 13.64
N GLY A 97 5.98 -2.93 13.75
CA GLY A 97 7.30 -2.73 14.34
C GLY A 97 8.43 -3.35 13.52
N LEU A 98 8.21 -3.55 12.22
CA LEU A 98 9.23 -4.09 11.32
C LEU A 98 10.25 -3.02 10.95
N THR A 99 11.50 -3.42 10.72
CA THR A 99 12.45 -2.56 10.02
C THR A 99 12.05 -2.41 8.55
N LEU A 100 12.60 -1.40 7.85
CA LEU A 100 12.38 -1.26 6.41
C LEU A 100 12.78 -2.55 5.64
N GLU A 101 13.90 -3.17 6.01
CA GLU A 101 14.39 -4.40 5.37
C GLU A 101 13.45 -5.58 5.61
N ASP A 102 12.97 -5.76 6.84
CA ASP A 102 12.03 -6.82 7.19
C ASP A 102 10.67 -6.62 6.50
N ALA A 103 10.17 -5.38 6.47
CA ALA A 103 8.91 -5.05 5.81
C ALA A 103 9.00 -5.26 4.29
N LEU A 104 10.10 -4.85 3.66
CA LEU A 104 10.35 -5.11 2.23
C LEU A 104 10.42 -6.61 1.94
N SER A 105 11.15 -7.36 2.77
CA SER A 105 11.27 -8.82 2.65
C SER A 105 9.91 -9.50 2.76
N TYR A 106 9.13 -9.14 3.79
CA TYR A 106 7.80 -9.69 4.04
C TYR A 106 6.84 -9.50 2.86
N VAL A 107 6.83 -8.30 2.27
CA VAL A 107 5.97 -8.00 1.13
C VAL A 107 6.48 -8.71 -0.13
N ARG A 108 7.81 -8.76 -0.36
CA ARG A 108 8.41 -9.42 -1.53
C ARG A 108 8.24 -10.92 -1.56
N GLU A 109 8.17 -11.59 -0.41
CA GLU A 109 7.81 -13.02 -0.35
C GLU A 109 6.48 -13.33 -1.06
N ARG A 110 5.57 -12.36 -1.08
CA ARG A 110 4.23 -12.50 -1.67
C ARG A 110 4.10 -11.80 -3.01
N LYS A 111 4.76 -10.64 -3.17
CA LYS A 111 4.82 -9.87 -4.42
C LYS A 111 6.28 -9.56 -4.79
N PRO A 112 6.98 -10.47 -5.49
CA PRO A 112 8.43 -10.39 -5.72
C PRO A 112 8.93 -9.16 -6.48
N ASP A 113 8.06 -8.55 -7.29
CA ASP A 113 8.37 -7.36 -8.10
C ASP A 113 8.21 -6.03 -7.34
N VAL A 114 7.91 -6.07 -6.03
CA VAL A 114 7.86 -4.86 -5.21
C VAL A 114 9.23 -4.18 -5.12
N SER A 115 9.24 -2.90 -5.48
CA SER A 115 10.44 -2.08 -5.50
C SER A 115 10.06 -0.59 -5.41
N PRO A 116 9.85 -0.05 -4.19
CA PRO A 116 9.80 1.40 -3.96
C PRO A 116 10.99 2.09 -4.64
N ASN A 117 10.76 3.28 -5.21
CA ASN A 117 11.88 4.07 -5.71
C ASN A 117 12.83 4.46 -4.55
N LYS A 118 14.07 4.84 -4.86
CA LYS A 118 15.09 5.08 -3.83
C LYS A 118 14.77 6.29 -2.95
N GLY A 119 14.04 7.28 -3.46
CA GLY A 119 13.55 8.41 -2.67
C GLY A 119 12.64 7.95 -1.54
N PHE A 120 11.62 7.15 -1.89
CA PHE A 120 10.68 6.62 -0.90
C PHE A 120 11.34 5.65 0.07
N GLN A 121 12.29 4.81 -0.37
CA GLN A 121 13.05 3.96 0.56
C GLN A 121 13.84 4.78 1.58
N ARG A 122 14.45 5.91 1.18
CA ARG A 122 15.15 6.81 2.11
C ARG A 122 14.18 7.42 3.13
N GLN A 123 13.01 7.84 2.67
CA GLN A 123 11.95 8.43 3.50
C GLN A 123 11.28 7.41 4.44
N LEU A 124 11.38 6.10 4.18
CA LEU A 124 10.86 5.05 5.07
C LEU A 124 11.87 4.63 6.16
N ASN A 125 13.10 5.15 6.11
CA ASN A 125 14.20 4.75 6.97
C ASN A 125 14.60 5.84 7.98
N VAL A 126 13.69 6.74 8.31
CA VAL A 126 13.88 7.86 9.25
C VAL A 126 13.19 7.61 10.59
#